data_AF-A0A7V2UJ65-F1
#
_entry.id   AF-A0A7V2UJ65-F1
#
_cell.length_a   1.000
_cell.length_b   1.000
_cell.length_c   1.000
_cell.angle_alpha   90.00
_cell.angle_beta   90.00
_cell.angle_gamma   90.00
#
_symmetry.space_group_name_H-M   'P 1'
#
loop_
_entity.id
_entity.type
_entity.pdbx_description
1 polymer ?
#
loop_
_entity_poly.entity_id
_entity_poly.type
_entity_poly.pdbx_seq_one_letter_code
_entity_poly.pdbx_strand_id
1 'polypeptide(L)'
;RVGHNLGKIHDAEVASFELQYFEADGKTLIRTERLDIPGKTFRKEGLGKDVTDKFLAGLPGVQKEGCDGLITSARWVVHRMPEHTRTVCLEFFGNPKDGVPSIVEIKDYMFAEQKRSGTLLAGLEHLDDRYLRAVGYSTKSKRGGFPKMVLIGDIVGDDPDAVARAASEVVRLANGRAGEGFTAISPEARKKFWADRKKTAAISKHTNAFKINEDVVIPLPRMGEYTLGIERINIELSLRNKLKLTNELEAFFLRGSLPLGKAEEAADMPSPETVQERTDEALAIIRAARALWQQWMDGLDVTQPDTSRSFFEQLQDYTLRASWKTQIREPLAALFTGSVFAPVLAECKAIHKRVLKGRVWVALHMHAGDGNVHTNIPVNSDDYEMLQTAHEAVDRIMVLARSLDGVISGEHGIGITKLEYLSDEEIAPFAGYKAKVDPEGRFNKGKLLRGGALFGAPDQRQADLSQAYTPSFGLMGYESLIMQQSDIGAIADSVKNCLRCGKCKPVCSTHVPRANLLYSPRNKILATSLL
;
A
#
# COMPACT_ATOMS: atom_id res chain seq x y z
N ARG A 1 -17.37 21.36 -18.96
CA ARG A 1 -16.88 20.61 -20.13
C ARG A 1 -17.96 20.65 -21.19
N VAL A 2 -17.64 21.17 -22.37
CA VAL A 2 -18.53 21.27 -23.53
C VAL A 2 -18.21 20.10 -24.48
N GLY A 3 -19.20 19.58 -25.22
CA GLY A 3 -18.97 18.51 -26.20
C GLY A 3 -18.48 17.19 -25.59
N HIS A 4 -19.03 16.78 -24.45
CA HIS A 4 -18.60 15.55 -23.76
C HIS A 4 -18.90 14.30 -24.62
N ASN A 5 -17.88 13.53 -24.99
CA ASN A 5 -17.98 12.35 -25.86
C ASN A 5 -18.27 11.02 -25.15
N LEU A 6 -18.56 11.06 -23.84
CA LEU A 6 -18.79 9.90 -22.95
C LEU A 6 -17.60 8.95 -22.81
N GLY A 7 -16.45 9.29 -23.40
CA GLY A 7 -15.18 8.57 -23.26
C GLY A 7 -14.28 9.13 -22.17
N LYS A 8 -13.10 8.50 -22.00
CA LYS A 8 -12.07 8.99 -21.09
C LYS A 8 -11.51 10.32 -21.61
N ILE A 9 -11.24 11.25 -20.69
CA ILE A 9 -10.81 12.61 -21.06
C ILE A 9 -9.47 12.65 -21.80
N HIS A 10 -8.56 11.72 -21.48
CA HIS A 10 -7.22 11.66 -22.09
C HIS A 10 -7.23 11.02 -23.48
N ASP A 11 -8.30 10.31 -23.85
CA ASP A 11 -8.47 9.74 -25.19
C ASP A 11 -9.04 10.77 -26.18
N ALA A 12 -9.57 11.89 -25.69
CA ALA A 12 -10.09 12.95 -26.54
C ALA A 12 -8.92 13.76 -27.15
N GLU A 13 -9.01 14.12 -28.43
CA GLU A 13 -8.04 15.01 -29.07
C GLU A 13 -7.92 16.34 -28.30
N VAL A 14 -9.07 16.95 -28.01
CA VAL A 14 -9.20 18.17 -27.20
C VAL A 14 -10.38 18.04 -26.24
N ALA A 15 -10.20 18.48 -25.00
CA ALA A 15 -11.25 18.67 -24.02
C ALA A 15 -11.51 20.17 -23.79
N SER A 16 -12.71 20.60 -24.16
CA SER A 16 -13.14 22.00 -24.06
C SER A 16 -13.92 22.28 -22.77
N PHE A 17 -13.60 23.39 -22.12
CA PHE A 17 -14.27 23.87 -20.91
C PHE A 17 -14.69 25.32 -21.12
N GLU A 18 -15.94 25.62 -20.80
CA GLU A 18 -16.42 26.98 -20.65
C GLU A 18 -16.37 27.33 -19.17
N LEU A 19 -15.66 28.41 -18.85
CA LEU A 19 -15.56 29.00 -17.53
C LEU A 19 -16.38 30.29 -17.50
N GLN A 20 -17.26 30.40 -16.53
CA GLN A 20 -18.08 31.58 -16.31
C GLN A 20 -17.75 32.14 -14.94
N TYR A 21 -17.40 33.42 -14.90
CA TYR A 21 -17.01 34.13 -13.68
C TYR A 21 -18.12 35.09 -13.32
N PHE A 22 -18.55 35.04 -12.07
CA PHE A 22 -19.67 35.83 -11.56
C PHE A 22 -19.21 36.72 -10.41
N GLU A 23 -19.96 37.79 -10.16
CA GLU A 23 -19.85 38.58 -8.95
C GLU A 23 -20.17 37.75 -7.70
N ALA A 24 -19.95 38.32 -6.52
CA ALA A 24 -20.21 37.65 -5.24
C ALA A 24 -21.68 37.22 -5.05
N ASP A 25 -22.61 37.78 -5.81
CA ASP A 25 -24.02 37.37 -5.84
C ASP A 25 -24.27 36.02 -6.53
N GLY A 26 -23.26 35.48 -7.24
CA GLY A 26 -23.32 34.23 -8.00
C GLY A 26 -24.24 34.28 -9.24
N LYS A 27 -24.68 35.46 -9.67
CA LYS A 27 -25.68 35.67 -10.72
C LYS A 27 -25.20 36.63 -11.80
N THR A 28 -24.55 37.73 -11.41
CA THR A 28 -24.10 38.74 -12.36
C THR A 28 -22.83 38.25 -13.05
N LEU A 29 -22.94 37.91 -14.34
CA LEU A 29 -21.82 37.42 -15.13
C LEU A 29 -20.81 38.54 -15.39
N ILE A 30 -19.56 38.32 -15.01
CA ILE A 30 -18.44 39.23 -15.24
C ILE A 30 -17.80 38.94 -16.60
N ARG A 31 -17.47 37.67 -16.84
CA ARG A 31 -16.82 37.22 -18.08
C ARG A 31 -16.99 35.73 -18.31
N THR A 32 -16.83 35.33 -19.57
CA THR A 32 -16.73 33.94 -20.00
C THR A 32 -15.37 33.70 -20.64
N GLU A 33 -14.81 32.52 -20.42
CA GLU A 33 -13.53 32.09 -20.96
C GLU A 33 -13.65 30.65 -21.46
N ARG A 34 -13.01 30.34 -22.59
CA ARG A 34 -12.94 28.97 -23.12
C ARG A 34 -11.53 28.43 -22.95
N LEU A 35 -11.41 27.28 -22.30
CA LEU A 35 -10.18 26.51 -22.20
C LEU A 35 -10.29 25.27 -23.08
N ASP A 36 -9.47 25.21 -24.12
CA ASP A 36 -9.32 24.05 -24.98
C ASP A 36 -7.99 23.37 -24.64
N ILE A 37 -8.06 22.20 -24.01
CA ILE A 37 -6.89 21.50 -23.48
C ILE A 37 -6.72 20.19 -24.24
N PRO A 38 -5.56 19.90 -24.85
CA PRO A 38 -5.31 18.60 -25.47
C PRO A 38 -5.52 17.48 -24.46
N GLY A 39 -6.30 16.45 -24.78
CA GLY A 39 -6.69 15.41 -23.81
C GLY A 39 -5.49 14.71 -23.18
N LYS A 40 -4.45 14.46 -23.97
CA LYS A 40 -3.16 13.90 -23.52
C LYS A 40 -2.43 14.69 -22.43
N THR A 41 -2.86 15.92 -22.13
CA THR A 41 -2.27 16.74 -21.06
C THR A 41 -2.78 16.30 -19.68
N PHE A 42 -3.96 15.70 -19.58
CA PHE A 42 -4.59 15.37 -18.29
C PHE A 42 -3.91 14.21 -17.57
N ARG A 43 -3.20 13.34 -18.30
CA ARG A 43 -2.50 12.18 -17.75
C ARG A 43 -1.28 11.89 -18.59
N LYS A 44 -0.19 11.46 -17.96
CA LYS A 44 0.94 10.90 -18.68
C LYS A 44 0.50 9.77 -19.61
N GLU A 45 1.00 9.81 -20.85
CA GLU A 45 0.67 8.83 -21.88
C GLU A 45 1.05 7.41 -21.43
N GLY A 46 0.19 6.43 -21.76
CA GLY A 46 0.37 5.04 -21.33
C GLY A 46 -0.07 4.72 -19.90
N LEU A 47 -0.46 5.72 -19.09
CA LEU A 47 -0.96 5.52 -17.73
C LEU A 47 -2.48 5.62 -17.63
N GLY A 48 -3.09 4.67 -16.92
CA GLY A 48 -4.54 4.66 -16.71
C GLY A 48 -5.01 5.71 -15.69
N LYS A 49 -4.14 6.15 -14.79
CA LYS A 49 -4.39 7.23 -13.83
C LYS A 49 -3.14 8.07 -13.66
N ASP A 50 -3.33 9.35 -13.39
CA ASP A 50 -2.27 10.29 -13.04
C ASP A 50 -2.93 11.53 -12.44
N VAL A 51 -2.61 11.84 -11.20
CA VAL A 51 -3.10 13.06 -10.52
C VAL A 51 -1.96 13.96 -10.05
N THR A 52 -0.79 13.81 -10.68
CA THR A 52 0.46 14.48 -10.30
C THR A 52 0.43 15.96 -10.68
N ASP A 53 0.00 16.28 -11.91
CA ASP A 53 -0.13 17.65 -12.38
C ASP A 53 -1.25 18.39 -11.62
N LYS A 54 -0.87 19.39 -10.82
CA LYS A 54 -1.81 20.24 -10.07
C LYS A 54 -2.23 21.49 -10.82
N PHE A 55 -1.56 21.82 -11.92
CA PHE A 55 -1.91 22.96 -12.75
C PHE A 55 -3.07 22.62 -13.69
N LEU A 56 -3.06 21.45 -14.34
CA LEU A 56 -4.07 20.98 -15.30
C LEU A 56 -4.43 22.05 -16.34
N ALA A 57 -3.41 22.65 -16.95
CA ALA A 57 -3.55 23.74 -17.91
C ALA A 57 -4.43 24.92 -17.41
N GLY A 58 -4.45 25.14 -16.09
CA GLY A 58 -5.20 26.23 -15.45
C GLY A 58 -6.65 25.90 -15.11
N LEU A 59 -7.15 24.70 -15.40
CA LEU A 59 -8.55 24.31 -15.18
C LEU A 59 -8.96 24.46 -13.70
N PRO A 60 -9.83 25.41 -13.33
CA PRO A 60 -10.16 25.71 -11.92
C PRO A 60 -10.83 24.55 -11.17
N GLY A 61 -10.53 24.41 -9.88
CA GLY A 61 -11.20 23.54 -8.92
C GLY A 61 -10.92 22.03 -9.05
N VAL A 62 -10.47 21.54 -10.20
CA VAL A 62 -10.19 20.12 -10.43
C VAL A 62 -8.78 19.77 -9.95
N GLN A 63 -8.64 18.71 -9.14
CA GLN A 63 -7.35 18.12 -8.72
C GLN A 63 -6.40 18.98 -7.86
N LYS A 64 -6.80 20.20 -7.52
CA LYS A 64 -5.98 21.19 -6.78
C LYS A 64 -6.12 21.13 -5.26
N GLU A 65 -6.82 20.12 -4.75
CA GLU A 65 -6.90 19.82 -3.31
C GLU A 65 -7.39 21.03 -2.48
N GLY A 66 -8.27 21.86 -3.04
CA GLY A 66 -8.82 23.04 -2.38
C GLY A 66 -7.87 24.24 -2.31
N CYS A 67 -6.78 24.24 -3.07
CA CYS A 67 -5.79 25.32 -3.07
C CYS A 67 -6.16 26.50 -4.00
N ASP A 68 -7.22 26.39 -4.81
CA ASP A 68 -7.68 27.46 -5.72
C ASP A 68 -9.17 27.80 -5.54
N GLY A 69 -9.80 27.30 -4.48
CA GLY A 69 -11.20 27.60 -4.17
C GLY A 69 -11.93 26.47 -3.46
N LEU A 70 -13.25 26.64 -3.34
CA LEU A 70 -14.16 25.67 -2.73
C LEU A 70 -15.20 25.22 -3.75
N ILE A 71 -15.33 23.90 -3.94
CA ILE A 71 -16.40 23.32 -4.76
C ILE A 71 -17.68 23.29 -3.92
N THR A 72 -18.69 24.08 -4.31
CA THR A 72 -19.98 24.17 -3.60
C THR A 72 -21.05 23.26 -4.22
N SER A 73 -20.96 22.97 -5.51
CA SER A 73 -21.88 22.10 -6.24
C SER A 73 -21.19 21.44 -7.43
N ALA A 74 -21.73 20.32 -7.90
CA ALA A 74 -21.25 19.61 -9.08
C ALA A 74 -22.42 18.91 -9.80
N ARG A 75 -22.33 18.79 -11.12
CA ARG A 75 -23.23 17.99 -11.95
C ARG A 75 -22.44 16.86 -12.58
N TRP A 76 -22.96 15.64 -12.47
CA TRP A 76 -22.30 14.43 -12.96
C TRP A 76 -23.03 13.87 -14.17
N VAL A 77 -22.26 13.33 -15.12
CA VAL A 77 -22.79 12.42 -16.13
C VAL A 77 -22.84 11.04 -15.49
N VAL A 78 -24.01 10.39 -15.53
CA VAL A 78 -24.20 9.04 -15.03
C VAL A 78 -24.43 8.09 -16.19
N HIS A 79 -23.84 6.90 -16.11
CA HIS A 79 -23.98 5.85 -17.12
C HIS A 79 -25.02 4.82 -16.65
N ARG A 80 -25.77 4.24 -17.58
CA ARG A 80 -26.64 3.09 -17.29
C ARG A 80 -25.75 1.89 -16.94
N MET A 81 -26.05 1.21 -15.84
CA MET A 81 -25.39 -0.06 -15.51
C MET A 81 -25.93 -1.17 -16.43
N PRO A 82 -25.08 -1.96 -17.10
CA PRO A 82 -25.53 -3.08 -17.91
C PRO A 82 -26.27 -4.15 -17.09
N GLU A 83 -27.18 -4.89 -17.73
CA GLU A 83 -28.11 -5.80 -17.04
C GLU A 83 -27.46 -7.07 -16.49
N HIS A 84 -26.43 -7.57 -17.16
CA HIS A 84 -25.79 -8.83 -16.83
C HIS A 84 -24.38 -8.62 -16.30
N THR A 85 -24.00 -9.45 -15.32
CA THR A 85 -22.64 -9.46 -14.77
C THR A 85 -22.16 -10.88 -14.52
N ARG A 86 -20.88 -11.11 -14.78
CA ARG A 86 -20.10 -12.25 -14.30
C ARG A 86 -18.88 -11.74 -13.57
N THR A 87 -18.58 -12.33 -12.41
CA THR A 87 -17.34 -12.01 -11.68
C THR A 87 -16.36 -13.14 -11.89
N VAL A 88 -15.14 -12.83 -12.33
CA VAL A 88 -14.04 -13.79 -12.41
C VAL A 88 -13.12 -13.63 -11.19
N CYS A 89 -12.58 -14.75 -10.72
CA CYS A 89 -11.52 -14.81 -9.71
C CYS A 89 -10.41 -15.70 -10.28
N LEU A 90 -9.20 -15.16 -10.41
CA LEU A 90 -8.08 -15.81 -11.09
C LEU A 90 -6.94 -15.93 -10.08
N GLU A 91 -6.54 -17.15 -9.74
CA GLU A 91 -5.48 -17.42 -8.76
C GLU A 91 -4.19 -17.80 -9.50
N PHE A 92 -3.09 -17.09 -9.23
CA PHE A 92 -1.80 -17.32 -9.88
C PHE A 92 -0.78 -17.90 -8.90
N PHE A 93 -0.04 -18.90 -9.35
CA PHE A 93 0.94 -19.63 -8.56
C PHE A 93 2.35 -19.48 -9.15
N GLY A 94 3.39 -19.68 -8.34
CA GLY A 94 4.77 -19.53 -8.79
C GLY A 94 5.25 -18.07 -8.75
N ASN A 95 6.10 -17.66 -9.69
CA ASN A 95 6.67 -16.32 -9.66
C ASN A 95 5.62 -15.29 -10.12
N PRO A 96 5.39 -14.18 -9.38
CA PRO A 96 4.46 -13.14 -9.81
C PRO A 96 4.72 -12.61 -11.23
N LYS A 97 5.97 -12.59 -11.68
CA LYS A 97 6.33 -12.15 -13.04
C LYS A 97 5.65 -12.97 -14.14
N ASP A 98 5.30 -14.22 -13.86
CA ASP A 98 4.70 -15.14 -14.83
C ASP A 98 3.19 -14.90 -14.97
N GLY A 99 2.54 -14.41 -13.90
CA GLY A 99 1.11 -14.09 -13.87
C GLY A 99 0.78 -12.66 -14.30
N VAL A 100 1.67 -11.69 -14.05
CA VAL A 100 1.44 -10.28 -14.37
C VAL A 100 1.08 -10.03 -15.85
N PRO A 101 1.70 -10.69 -16.86
CA PRO A 101 1.31 -10.54 -18.27
C PRO A 101 -0.18 -10.80 -18.54
N SER A 102 -0.84 -11.64 -17.74
CA SER A 102 -2.29 -11.88 -17.88
C SER A 102 -3.12 -10.61 -17.70
N ILE A 103 -2.66 -9.63 -16.93
CA ILE A 103 -3.38 -8.36 -16.76
C ILE A 103 -3.49 -7.63 -18.10
N VAL A 104 -2.39 -7.57 -18.85
CA VAL A 104 -2.34 -6.92 -20.17
C VAL A 104 -3.18 -7.71 -21.17
N GLU A 105 -3.01 -9.04 -21.23
CA GLU A 105 -3.76 -9.92 -22.13
C GLU A 105 -5.28 -9.82 -21.90
N ILE A 106 -5.73 -9.86 -20.64
CA ILE A 106 -7.14 -9.73 -20.27
C ILE A 106 -7.67 -8.35 -20.66
N LYS A 107 -6.93 -7.28 -20.36
CA LYS A 107 -7.35 -5.91 -20.69
C LYS A 107 -7.48 -5.72 -22.19
N ASP A 108 -6.49 -6.14 -22.96
CA ASP A 108 -6.47 -5.97 -24.42
C ASP A 108 -7.58 -6.79 -25.08
N TYR A 109 -7.81 -8.03 -24.62
CA TYR A 109 -8.97 -8.84 -25.02
C TYR A 109 -10.30 -8.12 -24.72
N MET A 110 -10.48 -7.62 -23.49
CA MET A 110 -11.73 -6.98 -23.09
C MET A 110 -11.99 -5.65 -23.82
N PHE A 111 -10.95 -4.91 -24.19
CA PHE A 111 -11.10 -3.70 -25.02
C PHE A 111 -11.52 -4.02 -26.46
N ALA A 112 -10.99 -5.12 -27.03
CA ALA A 112 -11.46 -5.61 -28.32
C ALA A 112 -12.91 -6.10 -28.21
N GLU A 113 -13.25 -6.82 -27.14
CA GLU A 113 -14.58 -7.36 -26.91
C GLU A 113 -15.64 -6.27 -26.69
N GLN A 114 -15.29 -5.19 -25.99
CA GLN A 114 -16.16 -4.03 -25.81
C GLN A 114 -16.57 -3.41 -27.16
N LYS A 115 -15.65 -3.33 -28.13
CA LYS A 115 -15.96 -2.83 -29.48
C LYS A 115 -16.85 -3.78 -30.28
N ARG A 116 -16.79 -5.09 -29.99
CA ARG A 116 -17.48 -6.13 -30.75
C ARG A 116 -18.89 -6.42 -30.24
N SER A 117 -19.07 -6.55 -28.93
CA SER A 117 -20.32 -6.97 -28.31
C SER A 117 -20.89 -5.99 -27.30
N GLY A 118 -20.18 -4.88 -27.01
CA GLY A 118 -20.54 -3.97 -25.92
C GLY A 118 -20.24 -4.53 -24.51
N THR A 119 -19.71 -5.76 -24.41
CA THR A 119 -19.31 -6.36 -23.14
C THR A 119 -18.06 -5.66 -22.61
N LEU A 120 -18.11 -5.19 -21.37
CA LEU A 120 -17.06 -4.37 -20.77
C LEU A 120 -16.51 -4.97 -19.48
N LEU A 121 -15.22 -4.76 -19.27
CA LEU A 121 -14.55 -5.04 -18.01
C LEU A 121 -14.79 -3.86 -17.06
N ALA A 122 -15.77 -4.00 -16.16
CA ALA A 122 -16.17 -2.94 -15.22
C ALA A 122 -15.10 -2.67 -14.15
N GLY A 123 -14.28 -3.67 -13.84
CA GLY A 123 -13.14 -3.53 -12.95
C GLY A 123 -12.30 -4.79 -12.95
N LEU A 124 -11.00 -4.61 -12.73
CA LEU A 124 -10.04 -5.69 -12.53
C LEU A 124 -9.12 -5.29 -11.39
N GLU A 125 -9.23 -6.02 -10.29
CA GLU A 125 -8.53 -5.78 -9.04
C GLU A 125 -7.53 -6.88 -8.79
N HIS A 126 -6.47 -6.55 -8.07
CA HIS A 126 -5.41 -7.49 -7.73
C HIS A 126 -5.07 -7.43 -6.24
N LEU A 127 -4.69 -8.59 -5.69
CA LEU A 127 -4.13 -8.76 -4.35
C LEU A 127 -2.87 -9.62 -4.43
N ASP A 128 -1.78 -9.18 -3.78
CA ASP A 128 -0.57 -9.98 -3.59
C ASP A 128 -0.71 -10.99 -2.43
N ASP A 129 0.23 -11.94 -2.33
CA ASP A 129 0.17 -12.99 -1.30
C ASP A 129 0.20 -12.46 0.14
N ARG A 130 0.84 -11.32 0.38
CA ARG A 130 0.87 -10.70 1.71
C ARG A 130 -0.51 -10.15 2.10
N TYR A 131 -1.21 -9.52 1.15
CA TYR A 131 -2.60 -9.14 1.33
C TYR A 131 -3.51 -10.34 1.52
N LEU A 132 -3.36 -11.36 0.67
CA LEU A 132 -4.15 -12.60 0.77
C LEU A 132 -3.99 -13.25 2.14
N ARG A 133 -2.76 -13.32 2.68
CA ARG A 133 -2.51 -13.81 4.05
C ARG A 133 -3.21 -12.95 5.10
N ALA A 134 -3.12 -11.63 4.99
CA ALA A 134 -3.69 -10.73 5.98
C ALA A 134 -5.22 -10.75 6.02
N VAL A 135 -5.89 -10.93 4.88
CA VAL A 135 -7.36 -11.02 4.82
C VAL A 135 -7.89 -12.42 5.15
N GLY A 136 -7.01 -13.39 5.41
CA GLY A 136 -7.38 -14.79 5.64
C GLY A 136 -7.96 -15.45 4.39
N TYR A 137 -7.40 -15.14 3.23
CA TYR A 137 -7.86 -15.64 1.95
C TYR A 137 -7.86 -17.17 1.91
N SER A 138 -8.96 -17.74 1.45
CA SER A 138 -9.10 -19.18 1.22
C SER A 138 -8.88 -19.49 -0.26
N THR A 139 -7.80 -20.22 -0.56
CA THR A 139 -7.49 -20.71 -1.90
C THR A 139 -8.66 -21.56 -2.42
N LYS A 140 -9.09 -21.28 -3.65
CA LYS A 140 -10.19 -21.99 -4.32
C LYS A 140 -9.66 -23.17 -5.12
N SER A 141 -8.48 -23.03 -5.70
CA SER A 141 -7.75 -24.08 -6.41
C SER A 141 -7.50 -25.32 -5.55
N LYS A 142 -7.58 -26.48 -6.19
CA LYS A 142 -7.17 -27.78 -5.62
C LYS A 142 -5.73 -28.15 -5.94
N ARG A 143 -5.01 -27.34 -6.73
CA ARG A 143 -3.64 -27.59 -7.22
C ARG A 143 -2.60 -27.64 -6.09
N GLY A 144 -2.95 -27.17 -4.91
CA GLY A 144 -2.06 -27.09 -3.75
C GLY A 144 -1.21 -25.82 -3.76
N GLY A 145 -0.80 -25.39 -2.57
CA GLY A 145 -0.04 -24.15 -2.39
C GLY A 145 -0.91 -22.92 -2.14
N PHE A 146 -0.24 -21.80 -1.89
CA PHE A 146 -0.88 -20.52 -1.63
C PHE A 146 -0.66 -19.59 -2.83
N PRO A 147 -1.72 -18.97 -3.39
CA PRO A 147 -1.58 -18.08 -4.53
C PRO A 147 -0.60 -16.95 -4.25
N LYS A 148 0.22 -16.64 -5.25
CA LYS A 148 1.16 -15.51 -5.20
C LYS A 148 0.52 -14.19 -5.63
N MET A 149 -0.54 -14.30 -6.42
CA MET A 149 -1.32 -13.18 -6.91
C MET A 149 -2.77 -13.67 -7.15
N VAL A 150 -3.75 -12.83 -6.88
CA VAL A 150 -5.16 -13.07 -7.24
C VAL A 150 -5.72 -11.87 -7.98
N LEU A 151 -6.37 -12.10 -9.11
CA LEU A 151 -7.17 -11.10 -9.82
C LEU A 151 -8.66 -11.35 -9.60
N ILE A 152 -9.42 -10.28 -9.35
CA ILE A 152 -10.89 -10.32 -9.24
C ILE A 152 -11.45 -9.25 -10.16
N GLY A 153 -12.36 -9.62 -11.06
CA GLY A 153 -12.92 -8.66 -12.01
C GLY A 153 -14.38 -8.89 -12.33
N ASP A 154 -15.09 -7.81 -12.62
CA ASP A 154 -16.48 -7.84 -13.08
C ASP A 154 -16.54 -7.59 -14.58
N ILE A 155 -17.16 -8.51 -15.30
CA ILE A 155 -17.46 -8.41 -16.73
C ILE A 155 -18.95 -8.19 -16.85
N VAL A 156 -19.37 -7.12 -17.53
CA VAL A 156 -20.75 -6.69 -17.60
C VAL A 156 -21.17 -6.39 -19.04
N GLY A 157 -22.45 -6.52 -19.34
CA GLY A 157 -23.01 -6.30 -20.67
C GLY A 157 -24.51 -6.52 -20.69
N ASP A 158 -25.13 -6.23 -21.83
CA ASP A 158 -26.58 -6.38 -22.03
C ASP A 158 -26.95 -7.71 -22.69
N ASP A 159 -25.98 -8.42 -23.29
CA ASP A 159 -26.15 -9.79 -23.77
C ASP A 159 -25.55 -10.79 -22.76
N PRO A 160 -26.37 -11.65 -22.11
CA PRO A 160 -25.89 -12.59 -21.11
C PRO A 160 -24.91 -13.63 -21.70
N ASP A 161 -25.06 -14.01 -22.97
CA ASP A 161 -24.21 -14.98 -23.63
C ASP A 161 -22.85 -14.37 -24.00
N ALA A 162 -22.82 -13.11 -24.44
CA ALA A 162 -21.57 -12.39 -24.66
C ALA A 162 -20.76 -12.23 -23.37
N VAL A 163 -21.42 -11.85 -22.27
CA VAL A 163 -20.79 -11.75 -20.94
C VAL A 163 -20.24 -13.11 -20.49
N ALA A 164 -20.98 -14.21 -20.71
CA ALA A 164 -20.54 -15.56 -20.35
C ALA A 164 -19.35 -16.05 -21.19
N ARG A 165 -19.34 -15.77 -22.51
CA ARG A 165 -18.22 -16.07 -23.40
C ARG A 165 -16.96 -15.29 -22.99
N ALA A 166 -17.10 -13.99 -22.74
CA ALA A 166 -15.99 -13.15 -22.29
C ALA A 166 -15.39 -13.62 -20.96
N ALA A 167 -16.24 -13.99 -19.99
CA ALA A 167 -15.77 -14.54 -18.72
C ALA A 167 -15.01 -15.86 -18.89
N SER A 168 -15.50 -16.76 -19.75
CA SER A 168 -14.84 -18.03 -20.06
C SER A 168 -13.47 -17.82 -20.71
N GLU A 169 -13.37 -16.86 -21.62
CA GLU A 169 -12.12 -16.54 -22.31
C GLU A 169 -11.09 -15.89 -21.38
N VAL A 170 -11.52 -15.00 -20.48
CA VAL A 170 -10.65 -14.45 -19.44
C VAL A 170 -10.08 -15.54 -18.52
N VAL A 171 -10.89 -16.54 -18.15
CA VAL A 171 -10.40 -17.71 -17.41
C VAL A 171 -9.39 -18.51 -18.24
N ARG A 172 -9.65 -18.71 -19.54
CA ARG A 172 -8.72 -19.41 -20.44
C ARG A 172 -7.36 -18.71 -20.54
N LEU A 173 -7.35 -17.38 -20.64
CA LEU A 173 -6.12 -16.58 -20.65
C LEU A 173 -5.32 -16.75 -19.37
N ALA A 174 -5.97 -16.68 -18.20
CA ALA A 174 -5.32 -16.89 -16.91
C ALA A 174 -4.72 -18.30 -16.77
N ASN A 175 -5.45 -19.33 -17.22
CA ASN A 175 -4.98 -20.72 -17.19
C ASN A 175 -3.72 -20.92 -18.05
N GLY A 176 -3.52 -20.11 -19.10
CA GLY A 176 -2.31 -20.12 -19.91
C GLY A 176 -1.06 -19.57 -19.21
N ARG A 177 -1.20 -18.94 -18.05
CA ARG A 177 -0.14 -18.19 -17.34
C ARG A 177 0.04 -18.64 -15.89
N ALA A 178 0.14 -19.96 -15.69
CA ALA A 178 0.23 -20.60 -14.36
C ALA A 178 -0.93 -20.23 -13.40
N GLY A 179 -2.03 -19.70 -13.93
CA GLY A 179 -3.23 -19.36 -13.18
C GLY A 179 -4.27 -20.47 -13.16
N GLU A 180 -5.26 -20.32 -12.29
CA GLU A 180 -6.50 -21.08 -12.27
C GLU A 180 -7.68 -20.11 -12.08
N GLY A 181 -8.61 -20.10 -13.04
CA GLY A 181 -9.74 -19.17 -13.05
C GLY A 181 -11.07 -19.78 -12.62
N PHE A 182 -11.87 -18.97 -11.94
CA PHE A 182 -13.20 -19.30 -11.43
C PHE A 182 -14.20 -18.22 -11.81
N THR A 183 -15.43 -18.60 -12.15
CA THR A 183 -16.51 -17.65 -12.49
C THR A 183 -17.64 -17.76 -11.48
N ALA A 184 -18.01 -16.63 -10.87
CA ALA A 184 -19.22 -16.50 -10.06
C ALA A 184 -20.41 -16.10 -10.94
N ILE A 185 -21.43 -16.96 -10.95
CA ILE A 185 -22.66 -16.77 -11.74
C ILE A 185 -23.84 -16.22 -10.90
N SER A 186 -23.81 -16.36 -9.57
CA SER A 186 -24.85 -15.84 -8.67
C SER A 186 -24.40 -14.60 -7.89
N PRO A 187 -25.32 -13.69 -7.51
CA PRO A 187 -25.00 -12.53 -6.67
C PRO A 187 -24.26 -12.89 -5.36
N GLU A 188 -24.59 -14.03 -4.75
CA GLU A 188 -23.98 -14.50 -3.50
C GLU A 188 -22.52 -14.92 -3.73
N ALA A 189 -22.26 -15.67 -4.80
CA ALA A 189 -20.90 -16.06 -5.17
C ALA A 189 -20.05 -14.83 -5.51
N ARG A 190 -20.62 -13.85 -6.22
CA ARG A 190 -19.96 -12.57 -6.51
C ARG A 190 -19.62 -11.82 -5.23
N LYS A 191 -20.57 -11.72 -4.29
CA LYS A 191 -20.36 -11.11 -2.97
C LYS A 191 -19.22 -11.80 -2.22
N LYS A 192 -19.13 -13.13 -2.30
CA LYS A 192 -18.05 -13.92 -1.68
C LYS A 192 -16.68 -13.60 -2.30
N PHE A 193 -16.57 -13.53 -3.63
CA PHE A 193 -15.31 -13.18 -4.29
C PHE A 193 -14.85 -11.77 -3.92
N TRP A 194 -15.77 -10.80 -3.95
CA TRP A 194 -15.49 -9.42 -3.61
C TRP A 194 -15.29 -9.16 -2.12
N ALA A 195 -15.67 -10.08 -1.23
CA ALA A 195 -15.55 -9.89 0.22
C ALA A 195 -14.09 -9.73 0.64
N ASP A 196 -13.18 -10.52 0.06
CA ASP A 196 -11.76 -10.49 0.46
C ASP A 196 -11.09 -9.20 0.00
N ARG A 197 -11.42 -8.70 -1.20
CA ARG A 197 -10.98 -7.38 -1.68
C ARG A 197 -11.50 -6.21 -0.86
N LYS A 198 -12.60 -6.38 -0.12
CA LYS A 198 -13.16 -5.34 0.77
C LYS A 198 -12.50 -5.30 2.15
N LYS A 199 -11.75 -6.33 2.53
CA LYS A 199 -11.05 -6.43 3.83
C LYS A 199 -9.66 -5.79 3.82
N THR A 200 -9.39 -4.80 2.97
CA THR A 200 -8.03 -4.22 2.85
C THR A 200 -7.49 -3.60 4.13
N ALA A 201 -8.35 -3.23 5.09
CA ALA A 201 -7.95 -2.77 6.42
C ALA A 201 -7.29 -3.87 7.28
N ALA A 202 -7.50 -5.16 6.96
CA ALA A 202 -6.95 -6.28 7.71
C ALA A 202 -5.41 -6.31 7.70
N ILE A 203 -4.77 -5.67 6.69
CA ILE A 203 -3.31 -5.56 6.58
C ILE A 203 -2.68 -4.88 7.81
N SER A 204 -3.43 -3.98 8.46
CA SER A 204 -2.97 -3.22 9.62
C SER A 204 -3.49 -3.78 10.95
N LYS A 205 -4.06 -4.99 10.96
CA LYS A 205 -4.59 -5.60 12.19
C LYS A 205 -3.52 -5.73 13.28
N HIS A 206 -2.28 -6.02 12.91
CA HIS A 206 -1.16 -6.18 13.85
C HIS A 206 -0.55 -4.85 14.32
N THR A 207 -0.88 -3.74 13.66
CA THR A 207 -0.35 -2.39 13.95
C THR A 207 -1.44 -1.45 14.45
N ASN A 208 -2.50 -2.00 15.05
CA ASN A 208 -3.67 -1.25 15.54
C ASN A 208 -4.22 -0.26 14.50
N ALA A 209 -4.38 -0.72 13.26
CA ALA A 209 -4.91 0.02 12.13
C ALA A 209 -4.03 1.16 11.57
N PHE A 210 -2.78 1.33 12.02
CA PHE A 210 -1.87 2.31 11.43
C PHE A 210 -1.05 1.73 10.26
N LYS A 211 -1.01 2.47 9.15
CA LYS A 211 -0.24 2.17 7.94
C LYS A 211 0.08 3.42 7.14
N ILE A 212 1.20 3.37 6.44
CA ILE A 212 1.53 4.32 5.38
C ILE A 212 0.94 3.77 4.07
N ASN A 213 0.29 4.64 3.29
CA ASN A 213 -0.38 4.28 2.05
C ASN A 213 0.16 5.14 0.91
N GLU A 214 0.77 4.48 -0.05
CA GLU A 214 1.16 5.08 -1.32
C GLU A 214 0.31 4.54 -2.46
N ASP A 215 0.13 5.34 -3.50
CA ASP A 215 -0.68 5.04 -4.68
C ASP A 215 0.08 5.48 -5.93
N VAL A 216 1.04 4.66 -6.35
CA VAL A 216 1.78 4.93 -7.59
C VAL A 216 1.00 4.42 -8.79
N VAL A 217 1.37 4.84 -9.99
CA VAL A 217 0.85 4.27 -11.23
C VAL A 217 2.01 3.84 -12.09
N ILE A 218 1.97 2.58 -12.53
CA ILE A 218 3.02 1.93 -13.31
C ILE A 218 2.44 1.57 -14.68
N PRO A 219 3.16 1.80 -15.79
CA PRO A 219 2.77 1.28 -17.09
C PRO A 219 2.55 -0.22 -17.00
N LEU A 220 1.40 -0.71 -17.48
CA LEU A 220 1.04 -2.13 -17.36
C LEU A 220 2.11 -3.11 -17.87
N PRO A 221 2.82 -2.84 -19.00
CA PRO A 221 3.90 -3.72 -19.45
C PRO A 221 5.09 -3.83 -18.47
N ARG A 222 5.30 -2.81 -17.61
CA ARG A 222 6.39 -2.75 -16.63
C ARG A 222 5.97 -3.23 -15.23
N MET A 223 4.72 -3.69 -15.07
CA MET A 223 4.17 -4.08 -13.76
C MET A 223 4.92 -5.25 -13.12
N GLY A 224 5.48 -6.15 -13.94
CA GLY A 224 6.28 -7.29 -13.47
C GLY A 224 7.56 -6.83 -12.79
N GLU A 225 8.25 -5.86 -13.38
CA GLU A 225 9.47 -5.24 -12.82
C GLU A 225 9.17 -4.51 -11.52
N TYR A 226 8.05 -3.78 -11.44
CA TYR A 226 7.63 -3.13 -10.20
C TYR A 226 7.39 -4.15 -9.08
N THR A 227 6.65 -5.22 -9.38
CA THR A 227 6.38 -6.30 -8.41
C THR A 227 7.68 -6.96 -7.92
N LEU A 228 8.65 -7.20 -8.81
CA LEU A 228 9.97 -7.72 -8.45
C LEU A 228 10.77 -6.74 -7.59
N GLY A 229 10.74 -5.45 -7.91
CA GLY A 229 11.40 -4.41 -7.11
C GLY A 229 10.82 -4.30 -5.69
N ILE A 230 9.50 -4.42 -5.54
CA ILE A 230 8.85 -4.47 -4.22
C ILE A 230 9.22 -5.73 -3.45
N GLU A 231 9.33 -6.88 -4.13
CA GLU A 231 9.79 -8.12 -3.48
C GLU A 231 11.23 -7.98 -2.98
N ARG A 232 12.10 -7.30 -3.74
CA ARG A 232 13.47 -6.99 -3.31
C ARG A 232 13.48 -6.14 -2.04
N ILE A 233 12.72 -5.04 -2.02
CA ILE A 233 12.58 -4.18 -0.84
C ILE A 233 12.11 -5.03 0.37
N ASN A 234 11.14 -5.90 0.18
CA ASN A 234 10.64 -6.79 1.23
C ASN A 234 11.68 -7.78 1.76
N ILE A 235 12.49 -8.39 0.88
CA ILE A 235 13.56 -9.31 1.27
C ILE A 235 14.60 -8.56 2.11
N GLU A 236 15.03 -7.40 1.65
CA GLU A 236 16.00 -6.54 2.36
C GLU A 236 15.47 -6.09 3.74
N LEU A 237 14.22 -5.62 3.81
CA LEU A 237 13.57 -5.25 5.08
C LEU A 237 13.48 -6.45 6.04
N SER A 238 13.18 -7.63 5.52
CA SER A 238 13.15 -8.86 6.31
C SER A 238 14.54 -9.21 6.83
N LEU A 239 15.58 -9.18 5.99
CA LEU A 239 16.97 -9.45 6.40
C LEU A 239 17.46 -8.43 7.42
N ARG A 240 17.21 -7.13 7.23
CA ARG A 240 17.57 -6.09 8.21
C ARG A 240 16.95 -6.36 9.58
N ASN A 241 15.68 -6.76 9.64
CA ASN A 241 15.03 -7.14 10.90
C ASN A 241 15.65 -8.41 11.52
N LYS A 242 16.06 -9.39 10.70
CA LYS A 242 16.75 -10.60 11.16
C LYS A 242 18.16 -10.33 11.69
N LEU A 243 18.89 -9.39 11.08
CA LEU A 243 20.19 -8.95 11.57
C LEU A 243 20.07 -8.16 12.88
N LYS A 244 19.04 -7.31 13.01
CA LYS A 244 18.73 -6.67 14.30
C LYS A 244 18.49 -7.71 15.41
N LEU A 245 17.77 -8.79 15.09
CA LEU A 245 17.52 -9.87 16.03
C LEU A 245 18.82 -10.53 16.51
N THR A 246 19.76 -10.83 15.60
CA THR A 246 21.01 -11.47 15.99
C THR A 246 21.86 -10.55 16.87
N ASN A 247 21.86 -9.24 16.61
CA ASN A 247 22.54 -8.26 17.46
C ASN A 247 21.94 -8.20 18.87
N GLU A 248 20.61 -8.18 19.00
CA GLU A 248 19.93 -8.15 20.31
C GLU A 248 20.15 -9.45 21.11
N LEU A 249 20.16 -10.60 20.43
CA LEU A 249 20.46 -11.89 21.08
C LEU A 249 21.92 -11.97 21.53
N GLU A 250 22.86 -11.54 20.69
CA GLU A 250 24.27 -11.47 21.07
C GLU A 250 24.46 -10.54 22.27
N ALA A 251 23.83 -9.36 22.27
CA ALA A 251 23.87 -8.44 23.40
C ALA A 251 23.27 -9.05 24.68
N PHE A 252 22.26 -9.91 24.57
CA PHE A 252 21.71 -10.63 25.72
C PHE A 252 22.72 -11.62 26.33
N PHE A 253 23.37 -12.44 25.50
CA PHE A 253 24.37 -13.41 25.97
C PHE A 253 25.64 -12.75 26.50
N LEU A 254 26.06 -11.61 25.93
CA LEU A 254 27.24 -10.87 26.39
C LEU A 254 27.06 -10.12 27.72
N ARG A 255 25.84 -9.99 28.25
CA ARG A 255 25.60 -9.35 29.56
C ARG A 255 26.21 -10.12 30.74
N GLY A 256 26.54 -11.41 30.55
CA GLY A 256 27.20 -12.24 31.56
C GLY A 256 26.30 -12.76 32.69
N SER A 257 25.02 -12.35 32.76
CA SER A 257 24.06 -12.81 33.76
C SER A 257 22.84 -13.47 33.10
N LEU A 258 22.93 -14.77 32.81
CA LEU A 258 21.81 -15.52 32.22
C LEU A 258 20.72 -15.79 33.27
N PRO A 259 19.43 -15.63 32.92
CA PRO A 259 18.32 -15.96 33.81
C PRO A 259 18.20 -17.49 33.92
N LEU A 260 18.57 -18.04 35.07
CA LEU A 260 18.41 -19.46 35.39
C LEU A 260 17.14 -19.70 36.21
N GLY A 261 16.49 -20.82 35.95
CA GLY A 261 15.31 -21.31 36.67
C GLY A 261 15.68 -22.00 37.97
N LYS A 262 14.67 -22.51 38.67
CA LYS A 262 14.89 -23.31 39.88
C LYS A 262 15.30 -24.74 39.49
N ALA A 263 16.32 -25.24 40.16
CA ALA A 263 16.66 -26.65 40.17
C ALA A 263 15.84 -27.41 41.23
N GLU A 264 15.58 -28.70 41.01
CA GLU A 264 14.94 -29.56 42.01
C GLU A 264 15.91 -29.91 43.14
N GLU A 265 17.18 -30.18 42.81
CA GLU A 265 18.28 -30.31 43.77
C GLU A 265 19.38 -29.28 43.51
N ALA A 266 20.11 -28.87 44.55
CA ALA A 266 21.22 -27.92 44.41
C ALA A 266 22.34 -28.43 43.49
N ALA A 267 22.49 -29.75 43.35
CA ALA A 267 23.44 -30.41 42.46
C ALA A 267 23.05 -30.30 40.96
N ASP A 268 21.78 -30.05 40.65
CA ASP A 268 21.31 -29.88 39.26
C ASP A 268 21.56 -28.47 38.72
N MET A 269 22.06 -27.55 39.56
CA MET A 269 22.46 -26.23 39.12
C MET A 269 23.74 -26.33 38.27
N PRO A 270 23.76 -25.75 37.05
CA PRO A 270 24.94 -25.78 36.21
C PRO A 270 26.07 -24.98 36.84
N SER A 271 27.30 -25.47 36.72
CA SER A 271 28.49 -24.74 37.17
C SER A 271 28.67 -23.46 36.34
N PRO A 272 29.35 -22.42 36.86
CA PRO A 272 29.68 -21.23 36.09
C PRO A 272 30.41 -21.54 34.77
N GLU A 273 31.29 -22.55 34.78
CA GLU A 273 32.01 -23.03 33.60
C GLU A 273 31.05 -23.59 32.55
N THR A 274 30.11 -24.46 32.94
CA THR A 274 29.08 -24.99 32.02
C THR A 274 28.18 -23.89 31.46
N VAL A 275 27.83 -22.88 32.26
CA VAL A 275 27.04 -21.73 31.80
C VAL A 275 27.84 -20.91 30.78
N GLN A 276 29.13 -20.71 31.02
CA GLN A 276 30.01 -19.99 30.10
C GLN A 276 30.21 -20.74 28.78
N GLU A 277 30.50 -22.03 28.81
CA GLU A 277 30.64 -22.88 27.61
C GLU A 277 29.38 -22.82 26.73
N ARG A 278 28.19 -23.01 27.33
CA ARG A 278 26.92 -22.90 26.59
C ARG A 278 26.66 -21.48 26.08
N THR A 279 27.15 -20.46 26.77
CA THR A 279 27.05 -19.07 26.30
C THR A 279 27.90 -18.86 25.05
N ASP A 280 29.12 -19.38 25.05
CA ASP A 280 30.04 -19.27 23.91
C ASP A 280 29.53 -20.05 22.68
N GLU A 281 28.97 -21.23 22.88
CA GLU A 281 28.29 -22.00 21.82
C GLU A 281 27.07 -21.25 21.27
N ALA A 282 26.25 -20.64 22.14
CA ALA A 282 25.11 -19.84 21.71
C ALA A 282 25.53 -18.64 20.86
N LEU A 283 26.59 -17.94 21.28
CA LEU A 283 27.18 -16.83 20.53
C LEU A 283 27.70 -17.28 19.17
N ALA A 284 28.35 -18.46 19.08
CA ALA A 284 28.81 -19.01 17.81
C ALA A 284 27.64 -19.29 16.85
N ILE A 285 26.54 -19.89 17.33
CA ILE A 285 25.31 -20.12 16.55
C ILE A 285 24.76 -18.79 16.00
N ILE A 286 24.63 -17.78 16.87
CA ILE A 286 24.06 -16.47 16.50
C ILE A 286 24.96 -15.75 15.48
N ARG A 287 26.28 -15.77 15.68
CA ARG A 287 27.26 -15.15 14.79
C ARG A 287 27.30 -15.84 13.43
N ALA A 288 27.23 -17.17 13.38
CA ALA A 288 27.17 -17.92 12.13
C ALA A 288 25.89 -17.59 11.35
N ALA A 289 24.74 -17.56 12.00
CA ALA A 289 23.48 -17.16 11.38
C ALA A 289 23.54 -15.70 10.87
N ARG A 290 24.10 -14.78 11.66
CA ARG A 290 24.29 -13.37 11.26
C ARG A 290 25.19 -13.27 10.03
N ALA A 291 26.35 -13.93 10.03
CA ALA A 291 27.30 -13.87 8.92
C ALA A 291 26.66 -14.37 7.62
N LEU A 292 25.92 -15.50 7.69
CA LEU A 292 25.20 -16.04 6.54
C LEU A 292 24.12 -15.08 6.02
N TRP A 293 23.30 -14.51 6.91
CA TRP A 293 22.25 -13.58 6.51
C TRP A 293 22.79 -12.25 5.99
N GLN A 294 23.92 -11.79 6.52
CA GLN A 294 24.63 -10.60 6.05
C GLN A 294 25.23 -10.84 4.66
N GLN A 295 25.84 -12.00 4.44
CA GLN A 295 26.33 -12.41 3.11
C GLN A 295 25.21 -12.39 2.06
N TRP A 296 24.03 -12.89 2.40
CA TRP A 296 22.87 -12.83 1.50
C TRP A 296 22.39 -11.40 1.25
N MET A 297 22.38 -10.55 2.28
CA MET A 297 21.98 -9.15 2.17
C MET A 297 22.93 -8.35 1.27
N ASP A 298 24.24 -8.49 1.48
CA ASP A 298 25.27 -7.74 0.74
C ASP A 298 25.43 -8.28 -0.69
N GLY A 299 25.14 -9.56 -0.89
CA GLY A 299 25.31 -10.26 -2.16
C GLY A 299 24.00 -10.60 -2.89
N LEU A 300 22.91 -9.87 -2.69
CA LEU A 300 21.60 -10.24 -3.26
C LEU A 300 21.65 -10.58 -4.76
N ASP A 301 22.45 -9.84 -5.53
CA ASP A 301 22.61 -10.01 -6.98
C ASP A 301 23.73 -11.00 -7.37
N VAL A 302 24.42 -11.60 -6.40
CA VAL A 302 25.50 -12.57 -6.64
C VAL A 302 24.90 -13.91 -7.04
N THR A 303 25.16 -14.30 -8.28
CA THR A 303 24.80 -15.60 -8.83
C THR A 303 25.64 -16.72 -8.23
N GLN A 304 24.98 -17.75 -7.69
CA GLN A 304 25.66 -18.88 -7.10
C GLN A 304 26.09 -19.90 -8.19
N PRO A 305 27.34 -20.40 -8.18
CA PRO A 305 27.85 -21.30 -9.21
C PRO A 305 27.08 -22.63 -9.34
N ASP A 306 26.50 -23.11 -8.24
CA ASP A 306 25.81 -24.40 -8.14
C ASP A 306 24.39 -24.36 -8.73
N THR A 307 23.68 -23.24 -8.56
CA THR A 307 22.29 -23.08 -8.99
C THR A 307 22.14 -22.20 -10.21
N SER A 308 23.18 -21.47 -10.61
CA SER A 308 23.11 -20.38 -11.60
C SER A 308 22.03 -19.33 -11.27
N ARG A 309 21.65 -19.19 -9.99
CA ARG A 309 20.64 -18.22 -9.51
C ARG A 309 21.24 -17.29 -8.47
N SER A 310 20.79 -16.04 -8.49
CA SER A 310 21.14 -15.04 -7.49
C SER A 310 20.59 -15.38 -6.10
N PHE A 311 21.17 -14.82 -5.04
CA PHE A 311 20.57 -14.95 -3.70
C PHE A 311 19.16 -14.35 -3.66
N PHE A 312 18.90 -13.28 -4.40
CA PHE A 312 17.57 -12.69 -4.53
C PHE A 312 16.53 -13.70 -5.06
N GLU A 313 16.82 -14.39 -6.16
CA GLU A 313 15.91 -15.38 -6.75
C GLU A 313 15.62 -16.54 -5.79
N GLN A 314 16.66 -17.03 -5.11
CA GLN A 314 16.54 -18.12 -4.15
C GLN A 314 15.82 -17.72 -2.86
N LEU A 315 15.96 -16.47 -2.42
CA LEU A 315 15.21 -15.94 -1.27
C LEU A 315 13.74 -15.68 -1.63
N GLN A 316 13.48 -15.24 -2.87
CA GLN A 316 12.14 -14.96 -3.40
C GLN A 316 11.26 -16.22 -3.46
N ASP A 317 11.81 -17.36 -3.90
CA ASP A 317 11.07 -18.63 -3.99
C ASP A 317 11.15 -19.48 -2.71
N TYR A 318 11.87 -18.99 -1.69
CA TYR A 318 12.16 -19.66 -0.42
C TYR A 318 13.05 -20.90 -0.49
N THR A 319 13.81 -21.09 -1.58
CA THR A 319 14.95 -22.04 -1.60
C THR A 319 15.93 -21.71 -0.47
N LEU A 320 16.25 -20.42 -0.31
CA LEU A 320 16.95 -19.89 0.85
C LEU A 320 15.95 -19.25 1.80
N ARG A 321 16.17 -19.43 3.11
CA ARG A 321 15.30 -18.84 4.14
C ARG A 321 16.08 -18.46 5.39
N ALA A 322 16.14 -17.16 5.67
CA ALA A 322 16.61 -16.63 6.95
C ALA A 322 15.61 -16.96 8.06
N SER A 323 15.86 -18.06 8.77
CA SER A 323 14.89 -18.72 9.64
C SER A 323 15.32 -18.66 11.10
N TRP A 324 14.65 -17.80 11.87
CA TRP A 324 14.75 -17.82 13.35
C TRP A 324 14.46 -19.21 13.92
N LYS A 325 13.49 -19.95 13.34
CA LYS A 325 13.05 -21.23 13.89
C LYS A 325 14.14 -22.28 13.81
N THR A 326 14.70 -22.46 12.62
CA THR A 326 15.59 -23.58 12.29
C THR A 326 17.07 -23.24 12.47
N GLN A 327 17.48 -21.99 12.23
CA GLN A 327 18.90 -21.60 12.29
C GLN A 327 19.32 -21.04 13.66
N ILE A 328 18.38 -20.65 14.52
CA ILE A 328 18.71 -20.08 15.83
C ILE A 328 17.95 -20.79 16.95
N ARG A 329 16.61 -20.72 16.96
CA ARG A 329 15.78 -21.20 18.07
C ARG A 329 15.96 -22.70 18.35
N GLU A 330 15.95 -23.53 17.32
CA GLU A 330 16.14 -24.99 17.47
C GLU A 330 17.54 -25.35 17.98
N PRO A 331 18.64 -24.83 17.39
CA PRO A 331 19.98 -25.00 17.96
C PRO A 331 20.10 -24.50 19.41
N LEU A 332 19.58 -23.31 19.73
CA LEU A 332 19.57 -22.81 21.11
C LEU A 332 18.75 -23.70 22.04
N ALA A 333 17.62 -24.24 21.57
CA ALA A 333 16.80 -25.15 22.38
C ALA A 333 17.48 -26.49 22.66
N ALA A 334 18.31 -26.97 21.73
CA ALA A 334 19.14 -28.16 21.94
C ALA A 334 20.29 -27.91 22.93
N LEU A 335 20.80 -26.67 22.97
CA LEU A 335 21.87 -26.25 23.88
C LEU A 335 21.38 -25.97 25.32
N PHE A 336 20.21 -25.37 25.44
CA PHE A 336 19.60 -24.95 26.70
C PHE A 336 18.47 -25.88 27.13
N THR A 337 18.81 -27.15 27.36
CA THR A 337 17.87 -28.19 27.81
C THR A 337 17.66 -28.16 29.33
N GLY A 338 16.50 -28.64 29.78
CA GLY A 338 16.14 -28.72 31.20
C GLY A 338 15.37 -27.50 31.73
N SER A 339 14.71 -27.68 32.88
CA SER A 339 13.89 -26.64 33.53
C SER A 339 14.73 -25.43 33.96
N VAL A 340 15.99 -25.64 34.33
CA VAL A 340 16.93 -24.60 34.75
C VAL A 340 17.24 -23.59 33.62
N PHE A 341 17.33 -24.02 32.37
CA PHE A 341 17.62 -23.11 31.24
C PHE A 341 16.36 -22.62 30.51
N ALA A 342 15.17 -23.07 30.92
CA ALA A 342 13.91 -22.62 30.33
C ALA A 342 13.73 -21.08 30.31
N PRO A 343 14.14 -20.31 31.33
CA PRO A 343 14.03 -18.85 31.29
C PRO A 343 14.95 -18.19 30.25
N VAL A 344 16.13 -18.76 29.97
CA VAL A 344 17.03 -18.29 28.89
C VAL A 344 16.30 -18.36 27.54
N LEU A 345 15.71 -19.51 27.23
CA LEU A 345 14.94 -19.68 25.98
C LEU A 345 13.68 -18.81 25.94
N ALA A 346 13.06 -18.57 27.09
CA ALA A 346 11.93 -17.66 27.20
C ALA A 346 12.34 -16.22 26.85
N GLU A 347 13.48 -15.75 27.35
CA GLU A 347 14.00 -14.42 27.03
C GLU A 347 14.41 -14.32 25.56
N CYS A 348 15.08 -15.33 25.00
CA CYS A 348 15.36 -15.38 23.55
C CYS A 348 14.08 -15.27 22.70
N LYS A 349 12.99 -15.95 23.09
CA LYS A 349 11.68 -15.83 22.45
C LYS A 349 11.06 -14.43 22.66
N ALA A 350 11.26 -13.82 23.82
CA ALA A 350 10.78 -12.48 24.13
C ALA A 350 11.51 -11.43 23.28
N ILE A 351 12.84 -11.50 23.19
CA ILE A 351 13.68 -10.68 22.29
C ILE A 351 13.18 -10.82 20.84
N HIS A 352 13.00 -12.05 20.36
CA HIS A 352 12.46 -12.28 19.02
C HIS A 352 11.10 -11.62 18.81
N LYS A 353 10.18 -11.72 19.78
CA LYS A 353 8.87 -11.05 19.70
C LYS A 353 9.00 -9.52 19.66
N ARG A 354 9.88 -8.93 20.49
CA ARG A 354 10.13 -7.48 20.51
C ARG A 354 10.67 -6.99 19.15
N VAL A 355 11.70 -7.65 18.62
CA VAL A 355 12.29 -7.28 17.33
C VAL A 355 11.33 -7.50 16.17
N LEU A 356 10.56 -8.60 16.19
CA LEU A 356 9.58 -8.90 15.14
C LEU A 356 8.46 -7.86 15.08
N LYS A 357 8.08 -7.25 16.21
CA LYS A 357 7.06 -6.20 16.28
C LYS A 357 7.44 -4.99 15.39
N GLY A 358 8.71 -4.63 15.33
CA GLY A 358 9.23 -3.52 14.51
C GLY A 358 9.53 -3.89 13.05
N ARG A 359 9.11 -5.06 12.57
CA ARG A 359 9.41 -5.49 11.19
C ARG A 359 8.53 -4.74 10.18
N VAL A 360 9.16 -3.93 9.33
CA VAL A 360 8.54 -3.27 8.18
C VAL A 360 8.42 -4.25 7.00
N TRP A 361 7.33 -4.13 6.25
CA TRP A 361 7.11 -4.86 5.01
C TRP A 361 6.05 -4.14 4.16
N VAL A 362 6.08 -4.40 2.86
CA VAL A 362 5.24 -3.76 1.85
C VAL A 362 4.24 -4.77 1.31
N ALA A 363 2.98 -4.36 1.19
CA ALA A 363 1.88 -5.12 0.62
C ALA A 363 1.24 -4.39 -0.56
N LEU A 364 0.94 -5.11 -1.64
CA LEU A 364 0.38 -4.56 -2.85
C LEU A 364 -1.07 -4.97 -3.06
N HIS A 365 -1.93 -3.98 -3.30
CA HIS A 365 -3.19 -4.19 -4.00
C HIS A 365 -3.28 -3.20 -5.15
N MET A 366 -3.93 -3.54 -6.26
CA MET A 366 -3.99 -2.63 -7.40
C MET A 366 -5.33 -2.65 -8.10
N HIS A 367 -5.64 -1.51 -8.71
CA HIS A 367 -6.58 -1.41 -9.82
C HIS A 367 -5.82 -1.86 -11.08
N ALA A 368 -5.71 -3.18 -11.24
CA ALA A 368 -4.88 -3.81 -12.26
C ALA A 368 -5.22 -3.34 -13.67
N GLY A 369 -6.49 -2.99 -13.95
CA GLY A 369 -6.90 -2.48 -15.27
C GLY A 369 -6.27 -1.15 -15.69
N ASP A 370 -5.88 -0.30 -14.73
CA ASP A 370 -5.37 1.06 -14.99
C ASP A 370 -3.91 1.27 -14.54
N GLY A 371 -3.25 0.23 -14.03
CA GLY A 371 -1.85 0.26 -13.59
C GLY A 371 -1.64 0.97 -12.24
N ASN A 372 -2.71 1.32 -11.53
CA ASN A 372 -2.63 2.04 -10.26
C ASN A 372 -2.43 1.07 -9.08
N VAL A 373 -1.26 1.13 -8.48
CA VAL A 373 -0.80 0.24 -7.41
C VAL A 373 -0.81 0.95 -6.07
N HIS A 374 -1.63 0.42 -5.16
CA HIS A 374 -1.65 0.82 -3.77
C HIS A 374 -0.60 0.03 -2.99
N THR A 375 0.42 0.74 -2.53
CA THR A 375 1.55 0.21 -1.80
C THR A 375 1.37 0.53 -0.32
N ASN A 376 1.16 -0.50 0.49
CA ASN A 376 0.74 -0.35 1.89
C ASN A 376 1.84 -0.86 2.81
N ILE A 377 2.20 -0.06 3.80
CA ILE A 377 3.27 -0.38 4.77
C ILE A 377 2.67 -0.30 6.18
N PRO A 378 2.31 -1.44 6.80
CA PRO A 378 1.84 -1.47 8.17
C PRO A 378 2.97 -1.04 9.12
N VAL A 379 2.68 -0.06 9.99
CA VAL A 379 3.66 0.51 10.92
C VAL A 379 3.05 0.75 12.29
N ASN A 380 3.85 0.57 13.34
CA ASN A 380 3.48 0.94 14.70
C ASN A 380 3.85 2.42 14.92
N SER A 381 2.87 3.26 15.24
CA SER A 381 3.12 4.69 15.43
C SER A 381 3.91 5.03 16.70
N ASP A 382 4.03 4.10 17.65
CA ASP A 382 4.93 4.17 18.82
C ASP A 382 6.39 3.81 18.51
N ASP A 383 6.68 3.28 17.32
CA ASP A 383 8.00 2.80 16.95
C ASP A 383 8.64 3.73 15.90
N TYR A 384 9.38 4.73 16.38
CA TYR A 384 10.00 5.74 15.52
C TYR A 384 11.04 5.16 14.55
N GLU A 385 11.78 4.13 14.97
CA GLU A 385 12.76 3.45 14.11
C GLU A 385 12.04 2.68 12.99
N MET A 386 10.91 2.05 13.31
CA MET A 386 10.04 1.41 12.32
C MET A 386 9.46 2.44 11.35
N LEU A 387 9.06 3.63 11.81
CA LEU A 387 8.58 4.71 10.94
C LEU A 387 9.67 5.23 10.01
N GLN A 388 10.89 5.44 10.50
CA GLN A 388 12.03 5.84 9.68
C GLN A 388 12.34 4.79 8.61
N THR A 389 12.41 3.52 9.00
CA THR A 389 12.62 2.40 8.07
C THR A 389 11.50 2.34 7.02
N ALA A 390 10.26 2.66 7.40
CA ALA A 390 9.15 2.70 6.48
C ALA A 390 9.22 3.89 5.50
N HIS A 391 9.64 5.08 5.95
CA HIS A 391 9.87 6.23 5.07
C HIS A 391 11.02 5.95 4.08
N GLU A 392 12.12 5.34 4.52
CA GLU A 392 13.20 4.88 3.62
C GLU A 392 12.66 3.93 2.53
N ALA A 393 11.72 3.04 2.90
CA ALA A 393 11.07 2.17 1.94
C ALA A 393 10.17 2.95 0.97
N VAL A 394 9.44 3.97 1.44
CA VAL A 394 8.65 4.88 0.59
C VAL A 394 9.54 5.59 -0.43
N ASP A 395 10.66 6.16 -0.01
CA ASP A 395 11.61 6.83 -0.92
C ASP A 395 12.04 5.92 -2.06
N ARG A 396 12.39 4.68 -1.72
CA ARG A 396 12.77 3.66 -2.70
C ARG A 396 11.63 3.27 -3.62
N ILE A 397 10.40 3.20 -3.11
CA ILE A 397 9.19 2.95 -3.90
C ILE A 397 8.95 4.09 -4.90
N MET A 398 9.12 5.34 -4.48
CA MET A 398 8.96 6.51 -5.36
C MET A 398 10.01 6.54 -6.46
N VAL A 399 11.27 6.25 -6.12
CA VAL A 399 12.36 6.12 -7.11
C VAL A 399 12.06 4.99 -8.10
N LEU A 400 11.64 3.82 -7.60
CA LEU A 400 11.29 2.67 -8.44
C LEU A 400 10.13 2.99 -9.39
N ALA A 401 9.08 3.66 -8.90
CA ALA A 401 7.94 4.04 -9.73
C ALA A 401 8.37 4.97 -10.87
N ARG A 402 9.19 6.00 -10.57
CA ARG A 402 9.72 6.93 -11.57
C ARG A 402 10.66 6.23 -12.57
N SER A 403 11.52 5.31 -12.12
CA SER A 403 12.44 4.58 -13.02
C SER A 403 11.74 3.65 -14.01
N LEU A 404 10.51 3.25 -13.69
CA LEU A 404 9.65 2.44 -14.57
C LEU A 404 8.71 3.30 -15.42
N ASP A 405 9.02 4.59 -15.56
CA ASP A 405 8.21 5.58 -16.28
C ASP A 405 6.81 5.79 -15.69
N GLY A 406 6.62 5.44 -14.42
CA GLY A 406 5.39 5.68 -13.66
C GLY A 406 5.26 7.08 -13.07
N VAL A 407 4.21 7.27 -12.27
CA VAL A 407 3.97 8.49 -11.50
C VAL A 407 3.74 8.19 -10.02
N ILE A 408 4.05 9.18 -9.18
CA ILE A 408 4.01 9.06 -7.71
C ILE A 408 2.60 9.13 -7.12
N SER A 409 1.60 9.61 -7.88
CA SER A 409 0.20 9.60 -7.44
C SER A 409 -0.78 9.27 -8.56
N GLY A 410 -1.61 8.25 -8.30
CA GLY A 410 -2.69 7.85 -9.19
C GLY A 410 -4.04 8.46 -8.85
N GLU A 411 -4.42 8.52 -7.56
CA GLU A 411 -5.76 8.98 -7.18
C GLU A 411 -5.84 9.73 -5.84
N HIS A 412 -4.83 9.63 -4.98
CA HIS A 412 -4.90 10.22 -3.64
C HIS A 412 -4.46 11.69 -3.58
N GLY A 413 -3.75 12.17 -4.60
CA GLY A 413 -3.18 13.50 -4.63
C GLY A 413 -1.76 13.55 -4.05
N ILE A 414 -1.25 14.77 -3.91
CA ILE A 414 0.12 15.04 -3.47
C ILE A 414 0.15 15.45 -2.00
N GLY A 415 -0.77 16.32 -1.58
CA GLY A 415 -0.87 16.79 -0.21
C GLY A 415 0.46 17.29 0.36
N ILE A 416 0.81 16.78 1.55
CA ILE A 416 2.10 17.04 2.22
C ILE A 416 3.02 15.82 2.22
N THR A 417 2.49 14.63 1.97
CA THR A 417 3.25 13.37 2.05
C THR A 417 4.07 13.12 0.79
N LYS A 418 3.72 13.76 -0.33
CA LYS A 418 4.39 13.52 -1.62
C LYS A 418 4.95 14.76 -2.27
N LEU A 419 4.77 15.93 -1.65
CA LEU A 419 5.27 17.17 -2.21
C LEU A 419 6.80 17.12 -2.34
N GLU A 420 7.48 16.42 -1.44
CA GLU A 420 8.94 16.19 -1.47
C GLU A 420 9.42 15.39 -2.70
N TYR A 421 8.55 14.59 -3.33
CA TYR A 421 8.90 13.77 -4.51
C TYR A 421 8.59 14.44 -5.85
N LEU A 422 8.12 15.68 -5.84
CA LEU A 422 8.01 16.51 -7.05
C LEU A 422 9.32 17.27 -7.31
N SER A 423 9.57 17.67 -8.54
CA SER A 423 10.61 18.64 -8.86
C SER A 423 10.07 20.07 -8.74
N ASP A 424 10.96 21.06 -8.63
CA ASP A 424 10.52 22.45 -8.60
C ASP A 424 9.91 22.86 -9.97
N GLU A 425 10.41 22.27 -11.06
CA GLU A 425 9.85 22.41 -12.40
C GLU A 425 8.41 21.88 -12.50
N GLU A 426 8.11 20.73 -11.88
CA GLU A 426 6.74 20.17 -11.82
C GLU A 426 5.78 21.06 -11.01
N ILE A 427 6.28 21.77 -9.99
CA ILE A 427 5.46 22.62 -9.12
C ILE A 427 5.25 24.03 -9.70
N ALA A 428 6.25 24.56 -10.43
CA ALA A 428 6.27 25.95 -10.88
C ALA A 428 5.01 26.42 -11.63
N PRO A 429 4.42 25.64 -12.57
CA PRO A 429 3.18 26.04 -13.25
C PRO A 429 2.01 26.24 -12.29
N PHE A 430 1.87 25.34 -11.30
CA PHE A 430 0.82 25.45 -10.28
C PHE A 430 1.08 26.63 -9.34
N ALA A 431 2.33 26.86 -8.93
CA ALA A 431 2.70 28.00 -8.10
C ALA A 431 2.38 29.34 -8.79
N GLY A 432 2.76 29.47 -10.07
CA GLY A 432 2.46 30.67 -10.86
C GLY A 432 0.96 30.88 -11.07
N TYR A 433 0.19 29.80 -11.24
CA TYR A 433 -1.28 29.86 -11.27
C TYR A 433 -1.86 30.34 -9.93
N LYS A 434 -1.43 29.74 -8.82
CA LYS A 434 -1.93 30.06 -7.48
C LYS A 434 -1.66 31.51 -7.10
N ALA A 435 -0.49 32.06 -7.44
CA ALA A 435 -0.17 33.47 -7.21
C ALA A 435 -1.12 34.44 -7.93
N LYS A 436 -1.70 34.03 -9.07
CA LYS A 436 -2.68 34.84 -9.83
C LYS A 436 -4.09 34.75 -9.25
N VAL A 437 -4.53 33.56 -8.84
CA VAL A 437 -5.92 33.31 -8.42
C VAL A 437 -6.15 33.44 -6.92
N ASP A 438 -5.10 33.33 -6.12
CA ASP A 438 -5.13 33.44 -4.66
C ASP A 438 -3.85 34.16 -4.15
N PRO A 439 -3.66 35.44 -4.52
CA PRO A 439 -2.44 36.20 -4.20
C PRO A 439 -2.20 36.35 -2.69
N GLU A 440 -3.25 36.32 -1.89
CA GLU A 440 -3.19 36.41 -0.43
C GLU A 440 -3.05 35.04 0.26
N GLY A 441 -3.09 33.94 -0.49
CA GLY A 441 -2.90 32.59 0.05
C GLY A 441 -4.02 32.14 1.00
N ARG A 442 -5.27 32.49 0.73
CA ARG A 442 -6.43 32.19 1.58
C ARG A 442 -6.89 30.73 1.45
N PHE A 443 -6.67 30.10 0.30
CA PHE A 443 -7.16 28.75 0.03
C PHE A 443 -6.10 27.69 0.33
N ASN A 444 -6.43 26.80 1.28
CA ASN A 444 -5.61 25.68 1.75
C ASN A 444 -4.13 26.06 1.93
N LYS A 445 -3.92 27.12 2.73
CA LYS A 445 -2.64 27.78 2.96
C LYS A 445 -1.54 26.77 3.32
N GLY A 446 -0.39 26.88 2.65
CA GLY A 446 0.76 26.02 2.91
C GLY A 446 0.63 24.59 2.38
N LYS A 447 -0.26 24.31 1.43
CA LYS A 447 -0.30 23.03 0.70
C LYS A 447 0.16 23.20 -0.75
N LEU A 448 0.74 22.13 -1.30
CA LEU A 448 1.17 22.04 -2.71
C LEU A 448 2.21 23.07 -3.18
N LEU A 449 2.86 23.79 -2.27
CA LEU A 449 3.88 24.80 -2.58
C LEU A 449 5.14 24.58 -1.71
N ARG A 450 6.32 24.78 -2.32
CA ARG A 450 7.63 24.79 -1.65
C ARG A 450 8.11 26.22 -1.43
N GLY A 451 8.86 26.46 -0.35
CA GLY A 451 9.64 27.69 -0.18
C GLY A 451 8.89 28.92 0.34
N GLY A 452 9.62 29.71 1.13
CA GLY A 452 9.19 30.72 2.12
C GLY A 452 8.43 31.98 1.67
N ALA A 453 8.10 32.20 0.40
CA ALA A 453 7.52 33.48 -0.05
C ALA A 453 6.15 33.80 0.58
N LEU A 454 5.47 32.79 1.11
CA LEU A 454 4.24 32.91 1.88
C LEU A 454 4.39 32.52 3.36
N PHE A 455 5.59 32.22 3.89
CA PHE A 455 5.79 31.53 5.18
C PHE A 455 6.54 32.34 6.26
N GLY A 456 6.35 33.66 6.29
CA GLY A 456 7.00 34.54 7.27
C GLY A 456 6.26 34.72 8.60
N ALA A 457 5.01 34.23 8.72
CA ALA A 457 4.21 34.43 9.93
C ALA A 457 4.39 33.27 10.95
N PRO A 458 4.35 33.55 12.27
CA PRO A 458 4.59 32.54 13.33
C PRO A 458 3.64 31.33 13.33
N ASP A 459 2.49 31.44 12.66
CA ASP A 459 1.44 30.42 12.59
C ASP A 459 1.57 29.49 11.37
N GLN A 460 2.60 29.66 10.53
CA GLN A 460 2.71 28.96 9.26
C GLN A 460 3.65 27.76 9.33
N ARG A 461 3.21 26.64 8.74
CA ARG A 461 3.96 25.38 8.71
C ARG A 461 4.39 25.04 7.30
N GLN A 462 5.51 24.33 7.18
CA GLN A 462 5.99 23.77 5.93
C GLN A 462 5.00 22.71 5.41
N ALA A 463 4.94 22.59 4.08
CA ALA A 463 4.05 21.68 3.37
C ALA A 463 4.58 20.23 3.35
N ASP A 464 5.13 19.76 4.46
CA ASP A 464 5.83 18.49 4.59
C ASP A 464 5.45 17.74 5.88
N LEU A 465 6.18 16.68 6.19
CA LEU A 465 5.98 15.86 7.38
C LEU A 465 6.79 16.32 8.60
N SER A 466 7.61 17.37 8.50
CA SER A 466 8.50 17.83 9.60
C SER A 466 7.73 18.24 10.87
N GLN A 467 6.50 18.70 10.70
CA GLN A 467 5.60 19.13 11.78
C GLN A 467 4.36 18.24 11.91
N ALA A 468 4.37 17.06 11.28
CA ALA A 468 3.25 16.13 11.34
C ALA A 468 3.27 15.32 12.64
N TYR A 469 2.32 15.59 13.53
CA TYR A 469 2.12 14.77 14.73
C TYR A 469 1.34 13.50 14.39
N THR A 470 1.92 12.35 14.73
CA THR A 470 1.29 11.04 14.58
C THR A 470 0.93 10.50 15.96
N PRO A 471 -0.35 10.49 16.37
CA PRO A 471 -0.72 9.88 17.64
C PRO A 471 -0.46 8.37 17.60
N SER A 472 0.01 7.81 18.72
CA SER A 472 0.16 6.37 18.89
C SER A 472 -0.89 5.79 19.81
N PHE A 473 -1.70 4.87 19.28
CA PHE A 473 -2.66 4.12 20.09
C PHE A 473 -1.97 3.18 21.09
N GLY A 474 -0.74 2.74 20.79
CA GLY A 474 0.07 1.96 21.73
C GLY A 474 0.47 2.78 22.95
N LEU A 475 0.91 4.03 22.73
CA LEU A 475 1.22 4.98 23.81
C LEU A 475 -0.03 5.45 24.55
N MET A 476 -1.14 5.69 23.85
CA MET A 476 -2.42 6.01 24.51
C MET A 476 -2.89 4.89 25.44
N GLY A 477 -2.58 3.62 25.14
CA GLY A 477 -2.85 2.50 26.04
C GLY A 477 -2.07 2.59 27.35
N TYR A 478 -0.80 2.98 27.30
CA TYR A 478 0.02 3.22 28.50
C TYR A 478 -0.40 4.49 29.24
N GLU A 479 -0.75 5.56 28.51
CA GLU A 479 -1.30 6.79 29.09
C GLU A 479 -2.70 6.56 29.69
N SER A 480 -3.49 5.61 29.20
CA SER A 480 -4.81 5.22 29.74
C SER A 480 -4.75 4.41 31.05
N LEU A 481 -3.57 3.87 31.40
CA LEU A 481 -3.33 3.32 32.73
C LEU A 481 -3.05 4.43 33.75
N ILE A 482 -2.56 5.59 33.29
CA ILE A 482 -2.21 6.76 34.12
C ILE A 482 -3.37 7.77 34.15
N MET A 483 -4.13 7.90 33.07
CA MET A 483 -5.30 8.76 32.92
C MET A 483 -6.56 7.90 32.95
N GLN A 484 -7.45 8.16 33.92
CA GLN A 484 -8.72 7.45 34.11
C GLN A 484 -9.44 7.16 32.78
N GLN A 485 -9.74 5.88 32.56
CA GLN A 485 -10.12 5.21 31.29
C GLN A 485 -11.26 5.81 30.44
N SER A 486 -11.96 6.88 30.85
CA SER A 486 -13.16 7.35 30.15
C SER A 486 -12.88 8.21 28.91
N ASP A 487 -11.90 9.12 28.97
CA ASP A 487 -11.81 10.19 27.97
C ASP A 487 -10.91 9.83 26.78
N ILE A 488 -9.88 9.02 27.00
CA ILE A 488 -8.93 8.60 25.95
C ILE A 488 -9.56 7.57 25.01
N GLY A 489 -10.45 6.70 25.48
CA GLY A 489 -11.19 5.77 24.61
C GLY A 489 -12.00 6.53 23.55
N ALA A 490 -12.71 7.58 23.98
CA ALA A 490 -13.47 8.45 23.09
C ALA A 490 -12.56 9.23 22.12
N ILE A 491 -11.42 9.74 22.59
CA ILE A 491 -10.43 10.42 21.73
C ILE A 491 -9.84 9.45 20.71
N ALA A 492 -9.39 8.28 21.13
CA ALA A 492 -8.81 7.26 20.26
C ALA A 492 -9.81 6.80 19.20
N ASP A 493 -11.05 6.53 19.60
CA ASP A 493 -12.14 6.24 18.68
C ASP A 493 -12.42 7.41 17.73
N SER A 494 -12.25 8.65 18.16
CA SER A 494 -12.40 9.84 17.32
C SER A 494 -11.26 10.07 16.31
N VAL A 495 -10.08 9.46 16.47
CA VAL A 495 -8.94 9.66 15.53
C VAL A 495 -8.49 8.40 14.79
N LYS A 496 -8.78 7.19 15.28
CA LYS A 496 -8.28 5.93 14.68
C LYS A 496 -8.67 5.69 13.23
N ASN A 497 -9.78 6.30 12.80
CA ASN A 497 -10.27 6.23 11.43
C ASN A 497 -9.93 7.50 10.60
N CYS A 498 -9.07 8.38 11.12
CA CYS A 498 -8.67 9.59 10.42
C CYS A 498 -7.75 9.26 9.23
N LEU A 499 -8.11 9.74 8.04
CA LEU A 499 -7.37 9.50 6.80
C LEU A 499 -6.31 10.58 6.49
N ARG A 500 -6.00 11.47 7.45
CA ARG A 500 -5.00 12.54 7.32
C ARG A 500 -5.19 13.48 6.12
N CYS A 501 -6.43 13.61 5.63
CA CYS A 501 -6.79 14.51 4.53
C CYS A 501 -6.87 15.99 4.94
N GLY A 502 -6.48 16.35 6.17
CA GLY A 502 -6.56 17.71 6.70
C GLY A 502 -7.94 18.16 7.19
N LYS A 503 -8.95 17.27 7.25
CA LYS A 503 -10.30 17.57 7.78
C LYS A 503 -10.63 16.73 9.02
N CYS A 504 -11.17 17.38 10.06
CA CYS A 504 -11.53 16.73 11.34
C CYS A 504 -12.74 15.79 11.18
N LYS A 505 -12.74 14.66 11.90
CA LYS A 505 -13.70 13.55 11.77
C LYS A 505 -15.20 13.95 11.85
N PRO A 506 -15.67 14.84 12.74
CA PRO A 506 -17.08 15.23 12.83
C PRO A 506 -17.59 16.01 11.61
N VAL A 507 -16.70 16.71 10.91
CA VAL A 507 -16.99 17.55 9.73
C VAL A 507 -16.43 16.94 8.44
N CYS A 508 -15.78 15.78 8.54
CA CYS A 508 -15.15 15.12 7.42
C CYS A 508 -16.22 14.34 6.63
N SER A 509 -16.52 14.79 5.42
CA SER A 509 -17.49 14.15 4.53
C SER A 509 -17.08 12.73 4.09
N THR A 510 -15.85 12.30 4.37
CA THR A 510 -15.41 10.91 4.21
C THR A 510 -15.75 10.03 5.42
N HIS A 511 -16.01 10.61 6.60
CA HIS A 511 -16.37 9.86 7.81
C HIS A 511 -17.88 9.70 7.98
N VAL A 512 -18.67 10.75 7.69
CA VAL A 512 -20.15 10.69 7.67
C VAL A 512 -20.63 11.09 6.28
N PRO A 513 -20.62 10.16 5.31
CA PRO A 513 -21.14 10.46 3.99
C PRO A 513 -22.65 10.71 4.09
N ARG A 514 -23.12 11.87 3.61
CA ARG A 514 -24.56 12.09 3.38
C ARG A 514 -25.07 11.00 2.43
N ALA A 515 -26.34 10.59 2.57
CA ALA A 515 -26.95 9.42 1.90
C ALA A 515 -26.65 9.28 0.39
N ASN A 516 -26.33 10.37 -0.29
CA ASN A 516 -26.13 10.45 -1.73
C ASN A 516 -24.66 10.24 -2.16
N LEU A 517 -23.73 10.00 -1.22
CA LEU A 517 -22.27 9.86 -1.45
C LEU A 517 -21.77 8.40 -1.43
N LEU A 518 -22.67 7.42 -1.53
CA LEU A 518 -22.38 5.98 -1.48
C LEU A 518 -21.42 5.45 -2.57
N TYR A 519 -21.08 6.26 -3.58
CA TYR A 519 -20.33 5.83 -4.76
C TYR A 519 -18.83 6.21 -4.75
N SER A 520 -18.32 6.81 -3.67
CA SER A 520 -16.86 7.02 -3.54
C SER A 520 -16.15 5.67 -3.28
N PRO A 521 -15.11 5.30 -4.06
CA PRO A 521 -14.30 4.10 -3.81
C PRO A 521 -13.71 4.03 -2.39
N ARG A 522 -13.45 5.20 -1.76
CA ARG A 522 -12.94 5.31 -0.39
C ARG A 522 -14.00 5.02 0.69
N ASN A 523 -15.29 5.21 0.41
CA ASN A 523 -16.38 4.90 1.37
C ASN A 523 -16.56 3.39 1.59
N LYS A 524 -16.19 2.54 0.61
CA LYS A 524 -16.18 1.07 0.77
C LYS A 524 -15.21 0.57 1.84
N ILE A 525 -14.18 1.35 2.19
CA ILE A 525 -13.15 0.99 3.17
C ILE A 525 -13.59 1.36 4.60
N LEU A 526 -14.34 2.45 4.76
CA LEU A 526 -14.83 2.92 6.06
C LEU A 526 -16.16 2.27 6.46
N ALA A 527 -17.05 1.96 5.51
CA ALA A 527 -18.32 1.29 5.79
C ALA A 527 -18.15 -0.16 6.31
N THR A 528 -17.03 -0.82 6.02
CA THR A 528 -16.70 -2.17 6.51
C THR A 528 -16.05 -2.19 7.90
N SER A 529 -15.71 -1.04 8.47
CA SER A 529 -15.15 -0.92 9.84
C SER A 529 -16.13 -0.30 10.84
N LEU A 530 -17.33 0.08 10.37
CA LEU A 530 -18.48 0.55 11.15
C LEU A 530 -19.57 -0.53 11.35
N LEU A 531 -19.39 -1.71 10.74
CA LEU A 531 -20.07 -2.97 11.03
C LEU A 531 -19.09 -3.87 11.78
#